data_AF-A0A1S1V4P6-F1
#
_entry.id   AF-A0A1S1V4P6-F1
#
_cell.length_a   1.000
_cell.length_b   1.000
_cell.length_c   1.000
_cell.angle_alpha   90.00
_cell.angle_beta   90.00
_cell.angle_gamma   90.00
#
_symmetry.space_group_name_H-M   'P 1'
#
loop_
_entity.id
_entity.type
_entity.pdbx_description
1 polymer ?
#
loop_
_entity_poly.entity_id
_entity_poly.type
_entity_poly.pdbx_seq_one_letter_code
_entity_poly.pdbx_strand_id
1 'polypeptide(L)'
;MVVFSMKNFNIYRVGNGHIVHNTNLEFGEGHTHIKSFKYAKQIIHNMLYRKRPQTKNLYLLESHKRISDDSEYKELIDQLMESRKQGKRYYVNINKGTVRK
;
A
#
# COMPACT_ATOMS: atom_id res chain seq x y z
N MET A 1 -0.76 19.00 -13.75
CA MET A 1 -0.10 19.93 -12.81
C MET A 1 0.47 19.13 -11.64
N VAL A 2 1.73 19.39 -11.23
CA VAL A 2 2.29 18.82 -9.99
C VAL A 2 1.66 19.55 -8.80
N VAL A 3 1.12 18.79 -7.85
CA VAL A 3 0.44 19.34 -6.66
C VAL A 3 1.17 19.01 -5.35
N PHE A 4 2.18 18.14 -5.40
CA PHE A 4 3.05 17.82 -4.29
C PHE A 4 4.35 17.24 -4.84
N SER A 5 5.46 17.57 -4.19
CA SER A 5 6.77 16.99 -4.46
C SER A 5 7.48 16.77 -3.13
N MET A 6 8.14 15.64 -2.97
CA MET A 6 8.99 15.34 -1.81
C MET A 6 10.05 14.31 -2.19
N LYS A 7 11.33 14.69 -2.04
CA LYS A 7 12.47 13.88 -2.48
C LYS A 7 12.30 13.45 -3.95
N ASN A 8 12.33 12.15 -4.22
CA ASN A 8 12.15 11.51 -5.51
C ASN A 8 10.68 11.19 -5.83
N PHE A 9 9.70 11.78 -5.13
CA PHE A 9 8.29 11.51 -5.38
C PHE A 9 7.54 12.77 -5.81
N ASN A 10 6.77 12.64 -6.89
CA ASN A 10 5.86 13.66 -7.37
C ASN A 10 4.42 13.15 -7.36
N ILE A 11 3.47 14.04 -7.03
CA ILE A 11 2.05 13.82 -7.22
C ILE A 11 1.51 14.78 -8.27
N TYR A 12 0.93 14.24 -9.32
CA TYR A 12 0.26 15.00 -10.37
C TYR A 12 -1.25 14.94 -10.20
N ARG A 13 -1.95 16.07 -10.34
CA ARG A 13 -3.41 16.08 -10.40
C ARG A 13 -3.85 15.70 -11.82
N VAL A 14 -4.71 14.69 -11.92
CA VAL A 14 -5.31 14.21 -13.19
C VAL A 14 -6.81 13.96 -13.04
N GLY A 15 -7.65 14.49 -13.93
CA GLY A 15 -9.10 14.25 -13.94
C GLY A 15 -9.76 14.38 -12.55
N ASN A 16 -10.17 13.25 -11.96
CA ASN A 16 -10.74 13.16 -10.60
C ASN A 16 -9.84 12.45 -9.57
N GLY A 17 -8.56 12.28 -9.86
CA GLY A 17 -7.58 11.63 -8.98
C GLY A 17 -6.19 12.24 -9.10
N HIS A 18 -5.20 11.41 -8.75
CA HIS A 18 -3.81 11.77 -8.65
C HIS A 18 -2.93 10.66 -9.22
N ILE A 19 -1.82 11.02 -9.84
CA ILE A 19 -0.75 10.09 -10.18
C ILE A 19 0.36 10.29 -9.17
N VAL A 20 0.80 9.21 -8.52
CA VAL A 20 2.00 9.19 -7.68
C VAL A 20 3.11 8.54 -8.50
N HIS A 21 4.26 9.20 -8.59
CA HIS A 21 5.39 8.76 -9.39
C HIS A 21 6.67 8.84 -8.56
N ASN A 22 7.48 7.78 -8.62
CA ASN A 22 8.87 7.82 -8.18
C ASN A 22 9.75 8.23 -9.36
N THR A 23 10.35 9.41 -9.29
CA THR A 23 11.20 9.98 -10.35
C THR A 23 12.54 9.27 -10.53
N ASN A 24 12.89 8.32 -9.66
CA ASN A 24 14.02 7.42 -9.88
C ASN A 24 13.69 6.28 -10.85
N LEU A 25 12.41 6.09 -11.16
CA LEU A 25 11.90 5.08 -12.08
C LEU A 25 11.36 5.76 -13.33
N GLU A 26 11.37 5.03 -14.45
CA GLU A 26 10.72 5.51 -15.67
C GLU A 26 9.23 5.67 -15.46
N PHE A 27 8.65 6.74 -15.99
CA PHE A 27 7.25 7.07 -15.74
C PHE A 27 6.31 5.91 -16.09
N GLY A 28 6.57 5.18 -17.18
CA GLY A 28 5.73 4.06 -17.63
C GLY A 28 5.54 2.96 -16.58
N GLU A 29 6.54 2.74 -15.72
CA GLU A 29 6.56 1.64 -14.74
C GLU A 29 6.50 2.15 -13.29
N GLY A 30 7.01 3.36 -13.04
CA GLY A 30 7.20 3.95 -11.72
C GLY A 30 6.02 4.75 -11.17
N HIS A 31 4.82 4.62 -11.74
CA HIS A 31 3.65 5.41 -11.34
C HIS A 31 2.41 4.59 -10.96
N THR A 32 1.55 5.18 -10.14
CA THR A 32 0.25 4.61 -9.75
C THR A 32 -0.84 5.68 -9.65
N HIS A 33 -2.09 5.29 -9.88
CA HIS A 33 -3.26 6.16 -9.84
C HIS A 33 -3.99 6.05 -8.50
N ILE A 34 -4.10 7.16 -7.77
CA ILE A 34 -4.76 7.22 -6.47
C ILE A 34 -5.83 8.30 -6.49
N LYS A 35 -7.07 7.93 -6.18
CA LYS A 35 -8.20 8.87 -6.16
C LYS A 35 -8.01 9.97 -5.10
N SER A 36 -7.63 9.58 -3.87
CA SER A 36 -7.48 10.50 -2.75
C SER A 36 -6.06 11.04 -2.62
N PHE A 37 -5.94 12.36 -2.57
CA PHE A 37 -4.66 13.03 -2.30
C PHE A 37 -4.04 12.64 -0.96
N LYS A 38 -4.89 12.39 0.06
CA LYS A 38 -4.44 11.94 1.38
C LYS A 38 -3.74 10.59 1.29
N TYR A 39 -4.34 9.62 0.58
CA TYR A 39 -3.71 8.31 0.39
C TYR A 39 -2.46 8.39 -0.48
N ALA A 40 -2.44 9.27 -1.49
CA ALA A 40 -1.26 9.50 -2.30
C ALA A 40 -0.06 9.95 -1.45
N LYS A 41 -0.25 10.93 -0.56
CA LYS A 41 0.78 11.35 0.40
C LYS A 41 1.14 10.24 1.40
N GLN A 42 0.16 9.48 1.87
CA GLN A 42 0.40 8.39 2.81
C GLN A 42 1.30 7.30 2.23
N ILE A 43 1.13 6.96 0.95
CA ILE A 43 1.97 5.97 0.26
C ILE A 43 3.43 6.46 0.25
N ILE A 44 3.67 7.70 -0.17
CA ILE A 44 5.01 8.31 -0.17
C ILE A 44 5.59 8.31 1.24
N HIS A 45 4.81 8.73 2.24
CA HIS A 45 5.24 8.74 3.63
C HIS A 45 5.58 7.33 4.13
N ASN A 46 4.82 6.30 3.75
CA ASN A 46 5.15 4.94 4.18
C ASN A 46 6.50 4.49 3.63
N MET A 47 6.77 4.78 2.36
CA MET A 47 8.02 4.39 1.72
C MET A 47 9.22 5.14 2.29
N LEU A 48 9.14 6.46 2.39
CA LEU A 48 10.25 7.29 2.86
C LEU A 48 10.67 7.02 4.31
N TYR A 49 9.74 6.55 5.14
CA TYR A 49 9.98 6.24 6.53
C TYR A 49 9.92 4.74 6.83
N ARG A 50 9.94 3.88 5.79
CA ARG A 50 9.82 2.42 5.88
C ARG A 50 8.69 1.95 6.81
N LYS A 51 7.57 2.69 6.84
CA LYS A 51 6.40 2.36 7.67
C LYS A 51 5.56 1.30 6.99
N ARG A 52 5.17 0.30 7.76
CA ARG A 52 4.24 -0.75 7.35
C ARG A 52 2.88 -0.16 6.94
N PRO A 53 2.38 -0.38 5.71
CA PRO A 53 1.05 0.09 5.33
C PRO A 53 -0.07 -0.61 6.10
N GLN A 54 -0.96 0.18 6.69
CA GLN A 54 -2.08 -0.34 7.47
C GLN A 54 -3.26 -0.82 6.60
N THR A 55 -3.31 -0.41 5.32
CA THR A 55 -4.41 -0.71 4.39
C THR A 55 -4.54 -2.19 4.05
N LYS A 56 -5.77 -2.74 4.12
CA LYS A 56 -6.10 -4.10 3.64
C LYS A 56 -6.30 -4.19 2.14
N ASN A 57 -6.36 -3.05 1.45
CA ASN A 57 -6.61 -3.02 0.02
C ASN A 57 -5.35 -3.47 -0.74
N LEU A 58 -5.46 -4.60 -1.44
CA LEU A 58 -4.38 -5.16 -2.25
C LEU A 58 -3.90 -4.22 -3.35
N TYR A 59 -4.80 -3.44 -3.97
CA TYR A 59 -4.43 -2.44 -4.98
C TYR A 59 -3.52 -1.35 -4.41
N LEU A 60 -3.81 -0.91 -3.17
CA LEU A 60 -2.95 0.07 -2.50
C LEU A 60 -1.61 -0.54 -2.13
N LEU A 61 -1.54 -1.82 -1.76
CA LEU A 61 -0.27 -2.50 -1.51
C LEU A 61 0.54 -2.66 -2.81
N GLU A 62 -0.09 -3.10 -3.89
CA GLU A 62 0.54 -3.18 -5.21
C GLU A 62 1.08 -1.81 -5.66
N SER A 63 0.33 -0.74 -5.39
CA SER A 63 0.76 0.64 -5.66
C SER A 63 2.04 1.00 -4.92
N HIS A 64 2.23 0.56 -3.67
CA HIS A 64 3.49 0.76 -2.94
C HIS A 64 4.63 0.00 -3.64
N LYS A 65 4.40 -1.25 -4.06
CA LYS A 65 5.41 -2.06 -4.73
C LYS A 65 5.86 -1.46 -6.06
N ARG A 66 4.89 -0.99 -6.86
CA ARG A 66 5.13 -0.44 -8.21
C ARG A 66 6.06 0.78 -8.19
N ILE A 67 5.85 1.70 -7.25
CA ILE A 67 6.61 2.94 -7.20
C ILE A 67 7.86 2.85 -6.29
N SER A 68 8.09 1.71 -5.63
CA SER A 68 9.28 1.50 -4.79
C SER A 68 10.50 1.14 -5.61
N ASP A 69 11.65 1.69 -5.23
CA ASP A 69 12.98 1.29 -5.69
C ASP A 69 13.72 0.46 -4.61
N ASP A 70 13.28 0.51 -3.35
CA ASP A 70 13.79 -0.29 -2.24
C ASP A 70 13.28 -1.75 -2.29
N SER A 71 14.20 -2.71 -2.39
CA SER A 71 13.89 -4.15 -2.45
C SER A 71 13.39 -4.72 -1.12
N GLU A 72 13.97 -4.31 0.01
CA GLU A 72 13.54 -4.74 1.35
C GLU A 72 12.10 -4.31 1.61
N TYR A 73 11.77 -3.09 1.19
CA TYR A 73 10.41 -2.59 1.30
C TYR A 73 9.43 -3.36 0.39
N LYS A 74 9.83 -3.71 -0.84
CA LYS A 74 8.99 -4.55 -1.74
C LYS A 74 8.70 -5.91 -1.12
N GLU A 75 9.70 -6.56 -0.54
CA GLU A 75 9.53 -7.85 0.15
C GLU A 75 8.55 -7.74 1.32
N LEU A 76 8.65 -6.68 2.14
CA LEU A 76 7.69 -6.41 3.21
C LEU A 76 6.26 -6.27 2.66
N ILE A 77 6.09 -5.59 1.53
CA ILE A 77 4.78 -5.45 0.89
C ILE A 77 4.26 -6.80 0.37
N ASP A 78 5.11 -7.61 -0.25
CA ASP A 78 4.74 -8.94 -0.75
C ASP A 78 4.27 -9.87 0.38
N GLN A 79 5.01 -9.90 1.50
CA GLN A 79 4.59 -10.63 2.70
C GLN A 79 3.23 -10.13 3.23
N LEU A 80 2.99 -8.81 3.20
CA LEU A 80 1.70 -8.25 3.61
C LEU A 80 0.57 -8.64 2.66
N MET A 81 0.82 -8.64 1.35
CA MET A 81 -0.19 -9.05 0.37
C MET A 81 -0.54 -10.52 0.55
N GLU A 82 0.47 -11.38 0.76
CA GLU A 82 0.28 -12.81 0.97
C GLU A 82 -0.53 -13.09 2.25
N SER A 83 -0.14 -12.47 3.36
CA SER A 83 -0.88 -12.60 4.63
C SER A 83 -2.36 -12.16 4.53
N ARG A 84 -2.70 -11.28 3.60
CA ARG A 84 -4.08 -10.80 3.38
C ARG A 84 -4.86 -11.62 2.38
N LYS A 85 -4.19 -12.29 1.43
CA LYS A 85 -4.81 -13.23 0.48
C LYS A 85 -5.25 -14.52 1.17
N GLN A 86 -4.51 -14.99 2.18
CA GLN A 86 -4.80 -16.20 2.95
C GLN A 86 -6.00 -16.06 3.94
N GLY A 87 -7.03 -15.29 3.57
CA GLY A 87 -8.10 -14.83 4.45
C GLY A 87 -8.76 -15.91 5.35
N LYS A 88 -8.92 -15.52 6.62
CA LYS A 88 -9.74 -16.11 7.70
C LYS A 88 -9.47 -17.58 8.06
N ARG A 89 -8.56 -17.82 9.02
CA ARG A 89 -8.78 -18.94 9.94
C ARG A 89 -10.12 -18.67 10.64
N TYR A 90 -11.10 -19.55 10.45
CA TYR A 90 -12.33 -19.52 11.25
C TYR A 90 -11.93 -19.53 12.72
N TYR A 91 -12.44 -18.58 13.50
CA TYR A 91 -12.32 -18.66 14.94
C TYR A 91 -13.21 -19.81 15.43
N VAL A 92 -12.60 -20.91 15.87
CA VAL A 92 -13.32 -22.02 16.52
C VAL A 92 -13.16 -21.84 18.02
N ASN A 93 -14.23 -21.42 18.70
CA ASN A 93 -14.28 -21.46 20.17
C ASN A 93 -14.52 -22.91 20.61
N ILE A 94 -13.47 -23.58 21.10
CA ILE A 94 -13.53 -24.98 21.58
C ILE A 94 -14.17 -25.06 22.98
N ASN A 95 -14.34 -23.93 23.68
CA ASN A 95 -14.97 -23.86 25.00
C ASN A 95 -16.47 -23.56 24.95
N LYS A 96 -17.23 -24.20 24.03
CA LYS A 96 -18.67 -24.33 24.23
C LYS A 96 -18.86 -25.29 25.40
N GLY A 97 -18.99 -24.71 26.59
CA GLY A 97 -19.01 -25.42 27.87
C GLY A 97 -19.96 -26.61 27.85
N THR A 98 -19.46 -27.73 28.38
CA THR A 98 -20.27 -28.86 28.78
C THR A 98 -21.30 -28.33 29.78
N VAL A 99 -22.55 -28.19 29.35
CA VAL A 99 -23.66 -28.02 30.30
C VAL A 99 -23.73 -29.35 31.04
N ARG A 100 -23.13 -29.43 32.23
CA ARG A 100 -23.35 -30.53 33.15
C ARG A 100 -24.84 -30.48 33.52
N LYS A 101 -25.62 -31.41 32.96
CA LYS A 101 -26.93 -31.79 33.49
C LYS A 101 -26.73 -32.76 34.63
#